data_AF-A0A183HW18-F1
#
_entry.id   AF-A0A183HW18-F1
#
_cell.length_a   1.000
_cell.length_b   1.000
_cell.length_c   1.000
_cell.angle_alpha   90.00
_cell.angle_beta   90.00
_cell.angle_gamma   90.00
#
_symmetry.space_group_name_H-M   'P 1'
#
loop_
_entity.id
_entity.type
_entity.pdbx_description
1 polymer ?
#
loop_
_entity_poly.entity_id
_entity_poly.type
_entity_poly.pdbx_seq_one_letter_code
_entity_poly.pdbx_strand_id
1 'polypeptide(L)' 'MSKPYGMLRLIDEESNINNGTDESMLDKLNHFLKNNEYYEVPQKREPAFIVAHYAGKVKYQIK' A
#
# COMPACT_ATOMS: atom_id res chain seq x y z
N MET A 1 -0.76 -13.59 16.49
CA MET A 1 -1.92 -13.05 15.76
C MET A 1 -1.48 -12.79 14.33
N SER A 2 -1.80 -13.70 13.42
CA SER A 2 -1.32 -13.65 12.04
C SER A 2 -2.02 -12.49 11.32
N LYS A 3 -1.30 -11.40 11.02
CA LYS A 3 -1.82 -10.31 10.16
C LYS A 3 -2.10 -10.95 8.79
N PRO A 4 -3.38 -11.12 8.38
CA PRO A 4 -3.70 -12.10 7.34
C PRO A 4 -3.26 -11.68 5.92
N TYR A 5 -2.78 -10.45 5.72
CA TYR A 5 -2.31 -9.97 4.43
C TYR A 5 -1.14 -8.99 4.65
N GLY A 6 0.09 -9.49 4.56
CA GLY A 6 1.27 -8.62 4.62
C GLY A 6 1.35 -7.75 3.36
N MET A 7 1.77 -6.49 3.49
CA MET A 7 1.92 -5.57 2.35
C MET A 7 2.72 -6.19 1.21
N LEU A 8 3.77 -6.95 1.52
CA LEU A 8 4.63 -7.61 0.56
C LEU A 8 3.90 -8.61 -0.33
N ARG A 9 2.87 -9.30 0.20
CA ARG A 9 2.08 -10.25 -0.59
C ARG A 9 1.17 -9.54 -1.59
N LEU A 10 0.58 -8.41 -1.20
CA LEU A 10 -0.24 -7.60 -2.09
C LEU A 10 0.61 -6.99 -3.22
N ILE A 11 1.84 -6.58 -2.90
CA ILE A 11 2.82 -6.08 -3.89
C ILE A 11 3.25 -7.19 -4.85
N ASP A 12 3.53 -8.39 -4.33
CA ASP A 12 3.92 -9.55 -5.14
C ASP A 12 2.80 -10.01 -6.09
N GLU A 13 1.54 -10.03 -5.61
CA GLU A 13 0.39 -10.36 -6.45
C GLU A 13 0.19 -9.34 -7.58
N GLU A 14 0.24 -8.03 -7.30
CA GLU A 14 0.09 -7.00 -8.34
C GLU A 14 1.24 -7.01 -9.36
N SER A 15 2.49 -7.21 -8.92
CA SER A 15 3.64 -7.27 -9.82
C SER A 15 3.63 -8.47 -10.76
N ASN A 16 2.82 -9.50 -10.48
CA ASN A 16 2.67 -10.70 -11.29
C ASN A 16 1.43 -10.64 -12.22
N ILE A 17 0.61 -9.59 -12.09
CA ILE A 17 -0.55 -9.35 -12.97
C ILE A 17 -0.05 -8.63 -14.22
N ASN A 18 -0.17 -9.28 -15.38
CA ASN A 18 0.26 -8.76 -16.69
C ASN A 18 -0.36 -7.39 -17.08
N ASN A 19 -1.35 -6.89 -16.34
CA ASN A 19 -2.06 -5.61 -16.52
C ASN A 19 -2.15 -4.76 -15.23
N GLY A 20 -1.38 -5.08 -14.18
CA GLY A 20 -1.39 -4.31 -12.94
C GLY A 20 -0.87 -2.89 -13.20
N THR A 21 -1.69 -1.87 -12.93
CA THR A 21 -1.25 -0.48 -12.97
C THR A 21 -0.97 0.02 -11.57
N ASP A 22 -0.08 1.01 -11.47
CA ASP A 22 0.22 1.78 -10.27
C ASP A 22 -1.04 2.24 -9.50
N GLU A 23 -2.08 2.62 -10.24
CA GLU A 23 -3.37 3.02 -9.69
C GLU A 23 -4.16 1.84 -9.09
N SER A 24 -4.17 0.68 -9.75
CA SER A 24 -4.87 -0.51 -9.26
C SER A 24 -4.19 -1.08 -8.01
N MET A 25 -2.86 -1.05 -7.99
CA MET A 25 -2.06 -1.41 -6.83
C MET A 25 -2.35 -0.48 -5.64
N LEU A 26 -2.40 0.84 -5.87
CA LEU A 26 -2.73 1.81 -4.82
C LEU A 26 -4.12 1.58 -4.24
N ASP A 27 -5.12 1.31 -5.08
CA ASP A 27 -6.48 1.06 -4.64
C ASP A 27 -6.56 -0.18 -3.74
N LYS A 28 -5.88 -1.27 -4.12
CA LYS A 28 -5.77 -2.47 -3.28
C LYS A 28 -5.06 -2.20 -1.98
N LEU A 29 -3.91 -1.52 -2.00
CA LEU A 29 -3.18 -1.18 -0.78
C LEU A 29 -4.08 -0.36 0.17
N ASN A 30 -4.78 0.65 -0.35
CA ASN A 30 -5.76 1.42 0.43
C ASN A 30 -6.89 0.53 0.95
N HIS A 31 -7.43 -0.38 0.14
CA HIS A 31 -8.55 -1.23 0.53
C HIS A 31 -8.19 -2.20 1.66
N PHE A 32 -7.07 -2.91 1.52
CA PHE A 32 -6.64 -3.97 2.42
C PHE A 32 -5.87 -3.45 3.64
N LEU A 33 -5.15 -2.33 3.50
CA LEU A 33 -4.24 -1.83 4.54
C LEU A 33 -4.75 -0.57 5.24
N LYS A 34 -5.88 0.04 4.84
CA LYS A 34 -6.45 1.21 5.56
C LYS A 34 -6.62 1.04 7.07
N ASN A 35 -6.79 -0.20 7.54
CA ASN A 35 -6.97 -0.52 8.96
C ASN A 35 -5.67 -1.05 9.61
N ASN A 36 -4.55 -1.06 8.89
CA ASN A 36 -3.26 -1.48 9.41
C ASN A 36 -2.58 -0.30 10.11
N GLU A 37 -2.15 -0.47 11.35
CA GLU A 37 -1.44 0.54 12.14
C GLU A 37 -0.15 1.07 11.48
N TYR A 38 0.41 0.32 10.51
CA TYR A 38 1.60 0.70 9.78
C TYR A 38 1.33 1.30 8.40
N TYR A 39 0.06 1.57 8.05
CA TYR A 39 -0.34 2.12 6.77
C TYR A 39 -1.24 3.33 6.95
N GLU A 40 -0.96 4.39 6.20
CA GLU A 40 -1.79 5.58 6.17
C GLU A 40 -2.09 6.00 4.73
N VAL A 41 -3.36 6.34 4.50
CA VAL A 41 -3.80 6.95 3.24
C VAL A 41 -3.51 8.45 3.33
N PRO A 42 -2.86 9.07 2.32
CA PRO A 42 -2.64 10.50 2.33
C PRO A 42 -3.96 11.27 2.37
N GLN A 43 -4.00 12.38 3.10
CA GLN A 43 -5.20 13.22 3.25
C GLN A 43 -5.61 13.90 1.93
N LYS A 44 -4.64 14.17 1.05
CA LYS A 44 -4.91 14.63 -0.30
C LYS A 44 -5.14 13.41 -1.20
N ARG A 45 -6.03 13.53 -2.19
CA ARG A 45 -6.15 12.59 -3.32
C ARG A 45 -4.91 12.72 -4.21
N GLU A 46 -3.77 12.33 -3.67
CA GLU A 46 -2.52 12.16 -4.39
C GLU A 46 -2.30 10.66 -4.64
N PRO A 47 -1.71 10.27 -5.78
CA PRO A 47 -1.36 8.88 -6.06
C PRO A 47 -0.16 8.48 -5.19
N ALA A 48 -0.39 8.29 -3.89
CA ALA A 48 0.64 7.97 -2.93
C ALA A 48 0.08 7.16 -1.75
N PHE A 49 0.98 6.49 -1.04
CA PHE A 49 0.67 5.81 0.21
C PHE A 49 1.77 6.06 1.25
N ILE A 50 1.43 5.96 2.53
CA ILE A 50 2.36 6.20 3.63
C ILE A 50 2.54 4.89 4.41
N VAL A 51 3.79 4.51 4.65
CA VAL A 51 4.15 3.35 5.47
C VAL A 51 4.88 3.82 6.72
N ALA A 52 4.41 3.41 7.89
CA ALA A 52 5.09 3.67 9.16
C ALA A 52 6.16 2.60 9.42
N HIS A 53 7.42 2.95 9.19
CA HIS A 53 8.57 2.12 9.53
C HIS A 53 9.07 2.42 10.94
N TYR A 54 9.95 1.57 11.47
CA TYR A 54 10.61 1.78 12.75
C TYR A 54 11.34 3.15 12.83
N ALA A 55 11.95 3.58 11.72
CA ALA A 55 12.66 4.86 11.63
C ALA A 55 11.72 6.06 11.34
N GLY A 56 10.41 5.85 11.20
CA GLY A 56 9.44 6.89 10.91
C GLY A 56 8.53 6.57 9.72
N LYS A 57 7.61 7.51 9.44
CA LYS A 57 6.65 7.40 8.34
C LYS A 57 7.29 7.84 7.02
N VAL A 58 7.17 7.00 5.99
CA VAL A 58 7.69 7.26 4.64
C VAL A 58 6.54 7.35 3.67
N LYS A 59 6.51 8.41 2.85
CA LYS A 59 5.53 8.58 1.78
C LYS A 59 6.10 8.07 0.46
N TYR A 60 5.37 7.17 -0.19
CA TYR A 60 5.69 6.61 -1.49
C TYR A 60 4.74 7.20 -2.52
N GLN A 61 5.27 7.94 -3.50
CA GLN A 61 4.52 8.40 -4.65
C GLN A 61 4.52 7.33 -5.73
N ILE A 62 3.36 7.07 -6.32
CA ILE A 62 3.21 6.19 -7.47
C ILE A 62 3.10 7.06 -8.72
N LYS A 63 3.75 6.66 -9.82
CA LYS A 63 4.08 7.52 -10.96
C LYS A 63 3.66 6.91 -12.28
#